data_AF-A0A6N6ZB97-F1
#
_entry.id   AF-A0A6N6ZB97-F1
#
_cell.length_a   1.000
_cell.length_b   1.000
_cell.length_c   1.000
_cell.angle_alpha   90.00
_cell.angle_beta   90.00
_cell.angle_gamma   90.00
#
_symmetry.space_group_name_H-M   'P 1'
#
loop_
_entity.id
_entity.type
_entity.pdbx_description
1 polymer ?
#
loop_
_entity_poly.entity_id
_entity_poly.type
_entity_poly.pdbx_seq_one_letter_code
_entity_poly.pdbx_strand_id
1 'polypeptide(L)'
;MPPTKQRYVECMKNQFNYWRTQSIQKQVVRTFLREFKPTTAIARGQQIVFDVPGTPHYYNDLSSSNVRLRARILQPTGVAITAAMHVGTANLYANSMFADVMVELGGQLLGVATNGLYPYRAYIETLIDTNDENKLTWGQTEGWYKDTPGQMAAADPDPADANLGLHARERRFAVGREVEMTLRPHVDVFQQELCMPSHVNMRLFLYPARDEFVLKAAAADVAFRLEITEATLVVETCEVTAEMEGAQMAL
;
A
#
# COMPACT_ATOMS: atom_id res chain seq x y z
N MET A 1 45.07 2.40 -37.49
CA MET A 1 44.07 2.28 -36.41
C MET A 1 42.70 2.16 -37.05
N PRO A 2 41.97 1.04 -36.92
CA PRO A 2 40.61 0.96 -37.43
C PRO A 2 39.68 1.78 -36.51
N PRO A 3 38.63 2.42 -37.05
CA PRO A 3 37.76 3.30 -36.28
C PRO A 3 36.88 2.50 -35.31
N THR A 4 36.85 2.96 -34.06
CA THR A 4 35.98 2.46 -32.99
C THR A 4 34.51 2.65 -33.39
N LYS A 5 33.81 1.56 -33.69
CA LYS A 5 32.36 1.58 -33.92
C LYS A 5 31.65 2.03 -32.63
N GLN A 6 31.18 3.27 -32.57
CA GLN A 6 30.22 3.69 -31.55
C GLN A 6 28.93 2.87 -31.73
N ARG A 7 28.63 2.05 -30.72
CA ARG A 7 27.39 1.27 -30.65
C ARG A 7 26.33 2.10 -29.94
N TYR A 8 25.57 2.87 -30.68
CA TYR A 8 24.31 3.42 -30.18
C TYR A 8 23.24 2.32 -30.22
N VAL A 9 22.40 2.25 -29.18
CA VAL A 9 21.26 1.34 -29.11
C VAL A 9 20.00 2.20 -29.21
N GLU A 10 19.23 2.03 -30.28
CA GLU A 10 17.93 2.67 -30.44
C GLU A 10 16.88 2.00 -29.54
N CYS A 11 16.14 2.79 -28.77
CA CYS A 11 15.04 2.34 -27.90
C CYS A 11 13.72 2.19 -28.67
N MET A 12 13.69 1.35 -29.72
CA MET A 12 12.45 0.95 -30.38
C MET A 12 12.16 -0.54 -30.17
N LYS A 13 10.90 -0.95 -30.26
CA LYS A 13 10.50 -2.37 -30.23
C LYS A 13 11.22 -3.12 -31.35
N ASN A 14 12.13 -3.99 -30.94
CA ASN A 14 13.16 -4.55 -31.81
C ASN A 14 12.80 -6.00 -32.20
N GLN A 15 11.72 -6.15 -32.96
CA GLN A 15 11.08 -7.45 -33.23
C GLN A 15 11.82 -8.29 -34.29
N PHE A 16 12.73 -7.69 -35.05
CA PHE A 16 13.38 -8.31 -36.22
C PHE A 16 14.90 -8.51 -36.07
N ASN A 17 15.47 -8.24 -34.89
CA ASN A 17 16.92 -8.34 -34.69
C ASN A 17 17.33 -9.56 -33.87
N TYR A 18 17.38 -10.72 -34.53
CA TYR A 18 17.60 -12.03 -33.92
C TYR A 18 19.01 -12.28 -33.37
N TRP A 19 20.03 -11.54 -33.81
CA TRP A 19 21.44 -11.87 -33.58
C TRP A 19 22.18 -10.91 -32.64
N ARG A 20 21.46 -10.07 -31.88
CA ARG A 20 22.08 -9.16 -30.91
C ARG A 20 22.32 -9.86 -29.57
N THR A 21 23.47 -9.55 -28.97
CA THR A 21 23.72 -9.84 -27.57
C THR A 21 22.80 -8.96 -26.72
N GLN A 22 21.80 -9.56 -26.11
CA GLN A 22 21.00 -8.89 -25.09
C GLN A 22 21.75 -8.96 -23.76
N SER A 23 21.86 -7.85 -23.05
CA SER A 23 22.27 -7.86 -21.66
C SER A 23 21.11 -8.44 -20.84
N ILE A 24 21.22 -9.71 -20.47
CA ILE A 24 20.28 -10.37 -19.58
C ILE A 24 20.91 -10.49 -18.19
N GLN A 25 20.13 -10.22 -17.15
CA GLN A 25 20.53 -10.51 -15.78
C GLN A 25 20.34 -12.02 -15.54
N LYS A 26 21.41 -12.80 -15.67
CA LYS A 26 21.38 -14.26 -15.44
C LYS A 26 21.23 -14.66 -13.97
N GLN A 27 21.33 -13.66 -13.10
CA GLN A 27 21.38 -13.80 -11.65
C GLN A 27 20.00 -14.01 -11.03
N VAL A 28 18.93 -13.52 -11.68
CA VAL A 28 17.55 -13.75 -11.25
C VAL A 28 17.03 -14.98 -12.00
N VAL A 29 16.69 -16.02 -11.25
CA VAL A 29 16.14 -17.27 -11.78
C VAL A 29 14.67 -17.09 -12.12
N ARG A 30 13.91 -16.52 -11.18
CA ARG A 30 12.48 -16.22 -11.35
C ARG A 30 12.02 -15.16 -10.35
N THR A 31 10.89 -14.54 -10.67
CA THR A 31 10.18 -13.61 -9.77
C THR A 31 8.77 -14.15 -9.53
N PHE A 32 8.33 -14.14 -8.28
CA PHE A 32 7.01 -14.62 -7.88
C PHE A 32 6.48 -13.88 -6.65
N LEU A 33 5.17 -13.95 -6.43
CA LEU A 33 4.50 -13.31 -5.30
C LEU A 33 4.33 -14.29 -4.13
N ARG A 34 4.66 -13.84 -2.92
CA ARG A 34 4.46 -14.57 -1.66
C ARG A 34 3.42 -13.86 -0.82
N GLU A 35 2.41 -14.59 -0.36
CA GLU A 35 1.37 -14.05 0.51
C GLU A 35 1.65 -14.40 1.97
N PHE A 36 1.66 -13.39 2.84
CA PHE A 36 1.84 -13.51 4.28
C PHE A 36 0.57 -13.09 5.00
N LYS A 37 0.13 -13.94 5.93
CA LYS A 37 -1.00 -13.65 6.81
C LYS A 37 -0.50 -12.99 8.11
N PRO A 38 -1.35 -12.25 8.82
CA PRO A 38 -0.99 -11.65 10.10
C PRO A 38 -0.56 -12.72 11.11
N THR A 39 0.44 -12.41 11.94
CA THR A 39 0.93 -13.31 12.99
C THR A 39 -0.13 -13.55 14.08
N THR A 40 -0.98 -12.56 14.32
CA THR A 40 -2.07 -12.62 15.30
C THR A 40 -3.42 -12.41 14.60
N ALA A 41 -4.48 -12.98 15.17
CA ALA A 41 -5.83 -12.74 14.67
C ALA A 41 -6.16 -11.24 14.75
N ILE A 42 -6.76 -10.71 13.69
CA ILE A 42 -7.11 -9.29 13.59
C ILE A 42 -8.17 -9.00 14.66
N ALA A 43 -7.85 -8.08 15.57
CA ALA A 43 -8.74 -7.62 16.61
C ALA A 43 -8.81 -6.08 16.59
N ARG A 44 -9.97 -5.54 16.96
CA ARG A 44 -10.19 -4.09 16.91
C ARG A 44 -9.21 -3.35 17.82
N GLY A 45 -8.58 -2.31 17.27
CA GLY A 45 -7.63 -1.44 17.99
C GLY A 45 -6.28 -2.10 18.29
N GLN A 46 -6.06 -3.35 17.88
CA GLN A 46 -4.76 -4.00 18.00
C GLN A 46 -3.95 -3.76 16.73
N GLN A 47 -2.63 -3.70 16.89
CA GLN A 47 -1.71 -3.62 15.76
C GLN A 47 -1.77 -4.92 14.92
N ILE A 48 -1.69 -4.78 13.61
CA ILE A 48 -1.54 -5.91 12.69
C ILE A 48 -0.06 -6.09 12.43
N VAL A 49 0.44 -7.30 12.65
CA VAL A 49 1.86 -7.64 12.47
C VAL A 49 2.01 -8.69 11.40
N PHE A 50 2.88 -8.44 10.43
CA PHE A 50 3.33 -9.42 9.44
C PHE A 50 4.78 -9.78 9.68
N ASP A 51 5.08 -11.06 9.64
CA ASP A 51 6.45 -11.59 9.71
C ASP A 51 6.83 -12.18 8.35
N VAL A 52 7.90 -11.65 7.77
CA VAL A 52 8.48 -12.11 6.51
C VAL A 52 9.87 -12.66 6.83
N PRO A 53 10.03 -13.99 6.87
CA PRO A 53 11.29 -14.62 7.20
C PRO A 53 12.30 -14.43 6.06
N GLY A 54 13.52 -14.06 6.43
CA GLY A 54 14.68 -14.00 5.56
C GLY A 54 15.04 -15.41 5.09
N THR A 55 14.67 -15.74 3.85
CA THR A 55 14.90 -17.06 3.27
C THR A 55 16.18 -17.03 2.43
N PRO A 56 17.02 -18.08 2.47
CA PRO A 56 18.18 -18.20 1.57
C PRO A 56 17.73 -18.11 0.10
N HIS A 57 18.60 -17.57 -0.77
CA HIS A 57 18.33 -17.34 -2.20
C HIS A 57 17.18 -16.37 -2.56
N TYR A 58 16.42 -15.86 -1.60
CA TYR A 58 15.26 -15.02 -1.85
C TYR A 58 15.54 -13.57 -1.49
N TYR A 59 15.46 -12.70 -2.49
CA TYR A 59 15.52 -11.25 -2.34
C TYR A 59 14.11 -10.71 -2.46
N ASN A 60 13.71 -9.87 -1.51
CA ASN A 60 12.35 -9.33 -1.49
C ASN A 60 12.35 -7.93 -2.12
N ASP A 61 11.60 -7.75 -3.20
CA ASP A 61 11.35 -6.44 -3.77
C ASP A 61 10.15 -5.79 -3.07
N LEU A 62 10.44 -4.84 -2.18
CA LEU A 62 9.40 -4.12 -1.46
C LEU A 62 8.76 -3.00 -2.28
N SER A 63 9.40 -2.56 -3.38
CA SER A 63 8.86 -1.48 -4.21
C SER A 63 7.53 -1.87 -4.88
N SER A 64 7.45 -3.13 -5.31
CA SER A 64 6.30 -3.75 -5.95
C SER A 64 5.40 -4.53 -4.97
N SER A 65 5.78 -4.58 -3.69
CA SER A 65 5.02 -5.25 -2.64
C SER A 65 3.89 -4.39 -2.11
N ASN A 66 2.75 -5.00 -1.80
CA ASN A 66 1.54 -4.29 -1.38
C ASN A 66 0.81 -5.02 -0.24
N VAL A 67 0.08 -4.27 0.58
CA VAL A 67 -0.82 -4.82 1.60
C VAL A 67 -2.24 -4.84 1.06
N ARG A 68 -2.84 -6.02 0.97
CA ARG A 68 -4.26 -6.20 0.66
C ARG A 68 -5.08 -6.22 1.95
N LEU A 69 -6.12 -5.41 1.99
CA LEU A 69 -7.02 -5.29 3.14
C LEU A 69 -8.46 -5.47 2.71
N ARG A 70 -9.28 -6.00 3.61
CA ARG A 70 -10.73 -5.90 3.53
C ARG A 70 -11.26 -5.23 4.79
N ALA A 71 -12.17 -4.30 4.60
CA ALA A 71 -12.80 -3.60 5.72
C ALA A 71 -14.27 -3.32 5.45
N ARG A 72 -15.04 -3.18 6.52
CA ARG A 72 -16.45 -2.79 6.50
C ARG A 72 -16.74 -1.73 7.57
N ILE A 73 -17.76 -0.92 7.33
CA ILE A 73 -18.24 0.07 8.29
C ILE A 73 -19.45 -0.50 9.03
N LEU A 74 -19.43 -0.39 10.36
CA LEU A 74 -20.50 -0.83 11.24
C LEU A 74 -21.02 0.33 12.09
N GLN A 75 -22.24 0.18 12.56
CA GLN A 75 -22.85 1.03 13.57
C GLN A 75 -22.22 0.75 14.96
N PRO A 76 -22.43 1.63 15.96
CA PRO A 76 -21.99 1.37 17.34
C PRO A 76 -22.47 0.02 17.89
N THR A 77 -23.69 -0.37 17.52
CA THR A 77 -24.35 -1.64 17.89
C THR A 77 -23.73 -2.88 17.24
N GLY A 78 -22.86 -2.69 16.23
CA GLY A 78 -22.23 -3.75 15.46
C GLY A 78 -23.04 -4.29 14.29
N VAL A 79 -24.17 -3.65 13.98
CA VAL A 79 -24.94 -3.91 12.77
C VAL A 79 -24.32 -3.16 11.58
N ALA A 80 -24.44 -3.71 10.38
CA ALA A 80 -24.04 -3.06 9.13
C ALA A 80 -24.73 -1.69 8.96
N ILE A 81 -24.04 -0.72 8.35
CA ILE A 81 -24.62 0.59 8.06
C ILE A 81 -25.74 0.49 7.00
N THR A 82 -26.74 1.37 7.09
CA THR A 82 -27.77 1.52 6.06
C THR A 82 -27.46 2.71 5.16
N ALA A 83 -28.05 2.75 3.95
CA ALA A 83 -27.81 3.82 2.99
C ALA A 83 -28.27 5.22 3.48
N ALA A 84 -29.18 5.28 4.46
CA ALA A 84 -29.66 6.54 5.02
C ALA A 84 -28.71 7.17 6.05
N MET A 85 -27.65 6.46 6.47
CA MET A 85 -26.74 6.93 7.51
C MET A 85 -25.62 7.83 6.99
N HIS A 86 -25.45 7.92 5.66
CA HIS A 86 -24.54 8.86 5.00
C HIS A 86 -23.14 8.90 5.63
N VAL A 87 -22.45 7.76 5.61
CA VAL A 87 -21.11 7.58 6.19
C VAL A 87 -20.09 7.35 5.09
N GLY A 88 -19.21 8.33 4.90
CA GLY A 88 -18.02 8.23 4.07
C GLY A 88 -16.75 7.96 4.88
N THR A 89 -15.67 7.71 4.18
CA THR A 89 -14.32 7.61 4.76
C THR A 89 -13.52 8.86 4.44
N ALA A 90 -12.42 9.13 5.15
CA ALA A 90 -11.39 10.08 4.77
C ALA A 90 -10.75 9.71 3.43
N ASN A 91 -10.01 10.64 2.82
CA ASN A 91 -9.40 10.40 1.52
C ASN A 91 -8.22 9.43 1.71
N LEU A 92 -7.83 8.72 0.65
CA LEU A 92 -6.79 7.69 0.70
C LEU A 92 -7.07 6.70 1.84
N TYR A 93 -8.31 6.20 1.91
CA TYR A 93 -8.81 5.51 3.11
C TYR A 93 -8.01 4.27 3.48
N ALA A 94 -7.39 3.57 2.52
CA ALA A 94 -6.56 2.39 2.83
C ALA A 94 -5.33 2.76 3.68
N ASN A 95 -4.71 3.92 3.43
CA ASN A 95 -3.60 4.42 4.25
C ASN A 95 -4.10 5.16 5.51
N SER A 96 -5.18 5.92 5.38
CA SER A 96 -5.77 6.67 6.51
C SER A 96 -6.28 5.76 7.63
N MET A 97 -6.53 4.48 7.36
CA MET A 97 -6.87 3.45 8.35
C MET A 97 -5.79 3.20 9.40
N PHE A 98 -4.55 3.62 9.16
CA PHE A 98 -3.44 3.40 10.07
C PHE A 98 -2.89 4.72 10.62
N ALA A 99 -2.76 4.81 11.93
CA ALA A 99 -2.12 5.95 12.60
C ALA A 99 -0.60 5.94 12.41
N ASP A 100 -0.01 4.75 12.35
CA ASP A 100 1.42 4.59 12.15
C ASP A 100 1.71 3.28 11.41
N VAL A 101 2.78 3.28 10.61
CA VAL A 101 3.28 2.09 9.92
C VAL A 101 4.78 2.00 10.16
N MET A 102 5.20 0.92 10.79
CA MET A 102 6.61 0.71 11.13
C MET A 102 7.13 -0.57 10.51
N VAL A 103 8.40 -0.54 10.11
CA VAL A 103 9.09 -1.69 9.53
C VAL A 103 10.29 -1.99 10.40
N GLU A 104 10.51 -3.25 10.73
CA GLU A 104 11.71 -3.72 11.42
C GLU A 104 12.46 -4.67 10.49
N LEU A 105 13.76 -4.44 10.31
CA LEU A 105 14.64 -5.32 9.55
C LEU A 105 15.74 -5.87 10.44
N GLY A 106 15.94 -7.19 10.44
CA GLY A 106 17.04 -7.83 11.17
C GLY A 106 17.05 -7.56 12.68
N GLY A 107 15.89 -7.32 13.30
CA GLY A 107 15.80 -6.97 14.72
C GLY A 107 15.85 -5.46 15.03
N GLN A 108 16.06 -4.61 14.02
CA GLN A 108 16.15 -3.16 14.18
C GLN A 108 14.97 -2.44 13.55
N LEU A 109 14.32 -1.58 14.33
CA LEU A 109 13.21 -0.75 13.84
C LEU A 109 13.77 0.29 12.87
N LEU A 110 13.20 0.32 11.67
CA LEU A 110 13.49 1.32 10.65
C LEU A 110 12.45 2.44 10.69
N GLY A 111 12.95 3.67 10.75
CA GLY A 111 12.13 4.87 10.82
C GLY A 111 11.88 5.35 12.25
N VAL A 112 11.38 6.58 12.33
CA VAL A 112 10.92 7.19 13.58
C VAL A 112 9.41 7.03 13.63
N ALA A 113 8.87 6.65 14.80
CA ALA A 113 7.43 6.62 15.00
C ALA A 113 6.81 7.96 14.61
N THR A 114 5.81 7.93 13.74
CA THR A 114 5.17 9.16 13.24
C THR A 114 4.21 9.76 14.26
N ASN A 115 3.99 9.08 15.40
CA ASN A 115 3.11 9.51 16.49
C ASN A 115 1.69 9.85 16.00
N GLY A 116 1.16 9.09 15.05
CA GLY A 116 -0.18 9.30 14.49
C GLY A 116 -0.23 10.18 13.25
N LEU A 117 0.92 10.58 12.69
CA LEU A 117 0.99 11.48 11.53
C LEU A 117 1.15 10.74 10.18
N TYR A 118 1.20 9.41 10.17
CA TYR A 118 1.32 8.62 8.94
C TYR A 118 0.27 8.96 7.87
N PRO A 119 -1.04 9.11 8.19
CA PRO A 119 -2.04 9.46 7.17
C PRO A 119 -1.76 10.79 6.46
N TYR A 120 -1.24 11.77 7.19
CA TYR A 120 -0.90 13.08 6.62
C TYR A 120 0.31 12.98 5.70
N ARG A 121 1.33 12.22 6.12
CA ARG A 121 2.51 11.93 5.29
C ARG A 121 2.09 11.25 3.99
N ALA A 122 1.31 10.16 4.08
CA ALA A 122 0.82 9.42 2.93
C ALA A 122 0.03 10.33 1.99
N TYR A 123 -0.91 11.12 2.51
CA TYR A 123 -1.72 12.04 1.72
C TYR A 123 -0.89 13.09 0.97
N ILE A 124 0.11 13.69 1.63
CA ILE A 124 1.00 14.70 1.03
C ILE A 124 1.90 14.06 -0.04
N GLU A 125 2.46 12.89 0.24
CA GLU A 125 3.30 12.16 -0.72
C GLU A 125 2.49 11.78 -1.97
N THR A 126 1.27 11.23 -1.83
CA THR A 126 0.40 10.94 -2.97
C THR A 126 0.05 12.21 -3.76
N LEU A 127 -0.11 13.36 -3.11
CA LEU A 127 -0.36 14.62 -3.80
C LEU A 127 0.81 15.04 -4.69
N ILE A 128 2.04 14.93 -4.18
CA ILE A 128 3.26 15.44 -4.82
C ILE A 128 3.80 14.44 -5.85
N ASP A 129 3.85 13.15 -5.51
CA ASP A 129 4.54 12.12 -6.29
C ASP A 129 3.66 11.52 -7.40
N THR A 130 2.34 11.53 -7.22
CA THR A 130 1.42 10.81 -8.12
C THR A 130 0.75 11.72 -9.14
N ASN A 131 0.84 11.34 -10.42
CA ASN A 131 0.13 12.00 -11.53
C ASN A 131 -1.39 11.82 -11.43
N ASP A 132 -2.16 12.72 -12.06
CA ASP A 132 -3.63 12.67 -12.01
C ASP A 132 -4.21 11.40 -12.67
N GLU A 133 -3.59 10.87 -13.73
CA GLU A 133 -4.00 9.61 -14.36
C GLU A 133 -3.82 8.40 -13.43
N ASN A 134 -2.72 8.40 -12.67
CA ASN A 134 -2.40 7.37 -11.69
C ASN A 134 -3.39 7.41 -10.50
N LYS A 135 -3.73 8.62 -10.04
CA LYS A 135 -4.77 8.86 -9.02
C LYS A 135 -6.14 8.32 -9.45
N LEU A 136 -6.47 8.36 -10.74
CA LEU A 136 -7.74 7.85 -11.28
C LEU A 136 -7.73 6.33 -11.54
N THR A 137 -6.57 5.70 -11.61
CA THR A 137 -6.43 4.26 -11.88
C THR A 137 -6.14 3.50 -10.59
N TRP A 138 -4.87 3.33 -10.24
CA TRP A 138 -4.48 2.58 -9.03
C TRP A 138 -4.74 3.37 -7.75
N GLY A 139 -4.76 4.71 -7.78
CA GLY A 139 -5.14 5.51 -6.60
C GLY A 139 -6.54 5.16 -6.07
N GLN A 140 -7.46 4.70 -6.93
CA GLN A 140 -8.79 4.27 -6.50
C GLN A 140 -8.77 2.96 -5.68
N THR A 141 -7.75 2.10 -5.86
CA THR A 141 -7.61 0.88 -5.04
C THR A 141 -7.12 1.18 -3.64
N GLU A 142 -6.37 2.27 -3.46
CA GLU A 142 -5.98 2.83 -2.16
C GLU A 142 -7.06 3.74 -1.55
N GLY A 143 -8.06 4.11 -2.34
CA GLY A 143 -9.19 4.92 -1.90
C GLY A 143 -9.04 6.42 -2.12
N TRP A 144 -8.22 6.81 -3.09
CA TRP A 144 -8.09 8.20 -3.52
C TRP A 144 -9.28 8.63 -4.37
N TYR A 145 -9.99 9.66 -3.91
CA TYR A 145 -11.02 10.35 -4.67
C TYR A 145 -10.81 11.86 -4.51
N LYS A 146 -10.73 12.60 -5.62
CA LYS A 146 -10.49 14.04 -5.58
C LYS A 146 -11.69 14.76 -4.99
N ASP A 147 -11.45 15.53 -3.93
CA ASP A 147 -12.48 16.30 -3.28
C ASP A 147 -12.85 17.56 -4.07
N THR A 148 -14.11 17.99 -3.95
CA THR A 148 -14.57 19.24 -4.58
C THR A 148 -13.86 20.44 -3.92
N PRO A 149 -13.28 21.37 -4.69
CA PRO A 149 -12.65 22.58 -4.15
C PRO A 149 -13.62 23.36 -3.25
N GLY A 150 -13.16 23.75 -2.06
CA GLY A 150 -13.98 24.49 -1.09
C GLY A 150 -14.91 23.62 -0.22
N GLN A 151 -15.03 22.32 -0.49
CA GLN A 151 -15.91 21.40 0.26
C GLN A 151 -15.14 20.30 1.02
N MET A 152 -13.81 20.40 1.15
CA MET A 152 -12.99 19.38 1.82
C MET A 152 -13.32 19.21 3.32
N ALA A 153 -13.88 20.25 3.95
CA ALA A 153 -14.33 20.21 5.34
C ALA A 153 -15.76 19.68 5.49
N ALA A 154 -16.49 19.46 4.40
CA ALA A 154 -17.84 18.91 4.46
C ALA A 154 -17.79 17.47 4.98
N ALA A 155 -18.53 17.20 6.05
CA ALA A 155 -18.65 15.87 6.65
C ALA A 155 -19.85 15.08 6.13
N ASP A 156 -20.80 15.78 5.48
CA ASP A 156 -22.00 15.19 4.90
C ASP A 156 -21.73 14.75 3.44
N PRO A 157 -21.87 13.46 3.11
CA PRO A 157 -21.75 12.96 1.75
C PRO A 157 -23.00 13.14 0.88
N ASP A 158 -24.09 13.76 1.36
CA ASP A 158 -25.36 13.94 0.60
C ASP A 158 -25.17 14.70 -0.73
N PRO A 159 -25.55 14.12 -1.89
CA PRO A 159 -25.30 14.67 -3.22
C PRO A 159 -25.86 16.08 -3.51
N ALA A 160 -26.76 16.64 -2.68
CA ALA A 160 -27.39 17.93 -2.95
C ALA A 160 -26.41 19.13 -2.92
N ASP A 161 -25.42 19.11 -2.02
CA ASP A 161 -24.40 20.17 -1.85
C ASP A 161 -23.02 19.62 -1.40
N ALA A 162 -22.79 18.31 -1.53
CA ALA A 162 -21.61 17.66 -0.97
C ALA A 162 -20.38 17.62 -1.88
N ASN A 163 -19.26 17.42 -1.19
CA ASN A 163 -18.01 16.96 -1.75
C ASN A 163 -18.21 15.66 -2.57
N LEU A 164 -18.08 15.76 -3.89
CA LEU A 164 -18.27 14.64 -4.82
C LEU A 164 -17.28 13.49 -4.55
N GLY A 165 -16.07 13.81 -4.11
CA GLY A 165 -15.06 12.83 -3.73
C GLY A 165 -15.48 12.05 -2.48
N LEU A 166 -16.14 12.71 -1.52
CA LEU A 166 -16.67 12.05 -0.32
C LEU A 166 -17.87 11.16 -0.64
N HIS A 167 -18.78 11.63 -1.49
CA HIS A 167 -19.92 10.83 -1.96
C HIS A 167 -19.46 9.58 -2.73
N ALA A 168 -18.42 9.68 -3.56
CA ALA A 168 -17.86 8.52 -4.25
C ALA A 168 -17.28 7.48 -3.27
N ARG A 169 -16.64 7.94 -2.18
CA ARG A 169 -16.11 7.07 -1.12
C ARG A 169 -17.21 6.40 -0.31
N GLU A 170 -18.26 7.14 0.06
CA GLU A 170 -19.45 6.59 0.74
C GLU A 170 -20.04 5.42 -0.06
N ARG A 171 -20.21 5.57 -1.37
CA ARG A 171 -20.77 4.52 -2.25
C ARG A 171 -19.98 3.22 -2.24
N ARG A 172 -18.68 3.24 -1.92
CA ARG A 172 -17.86 2.02 -1.82
C ARG A 172 -18.32 1.15 -0.65
N PHE A 173 -18.67 1.76 0.47
CA PHE A 173 -19.07 1.09 1.72
C PHE A 173 -20.60 1.04 1.93
N ALA A 174 -21.37 1.52 0.96
CA ALA A 174 -22.83 1.58 1.04
C ALA A 174 -23.43 0.21 1.44
N VAL A 175 -24.43 0.26 2.33
CA VAL A 175 -25.14 -0.93 2.84
C VAL A 175 -24.20 -1.90 3.59
N GLY A 176 -23.13 -1.38 4.21
CA GLY A 176 -22.18 -2.16 5.01
C GLY A 176 -21.38 -3.18 4.18
N ARG A 177 -21.23 -2.91 2.89
CA ARG A 177 -20.42 -3.73 1.99
C ARG A 177 -18.98 -3.78 2.49
N GLU A 178 -18.41 -4.98 2.43
CA GLU A 178 -16.99 -5.19 2.62
C GLU A 178 -16.22 -4.78 1.36
N VAL A 179 -15.24 -3.90 1.55
CA VAL A 179 -14.45 -3.32 0.47
C VAL A 179 -13.04 -3.88 0.54
N GLU A 180 -12.60 -4.49 -0.56
CA GLU A 180 -11.21 -4.86 -0.75
C GLU A 180 -10.41 -3.66 -1.26
N MET A 181 -9.25 -3.48 -0.66
CA MET A 181 -8.29 -2.42 -0.94
C MET A 181 -6.91 -3.03 -1.07
N THR A 182 -6.06 -2.37 -1.84
CA THR A 182 -4.64 -2.66 -1.90
C THR A 182 -3.94 -1.35 -1.67
N LEU A 183 -3.04 -1.29 -0.68
CA LEU A 183 -2.21 -0.12 -0.40
C LEU A 183 -0.73 -0.45 -0.49
N ARG A 184 0.05 0.54 -0.90
CA ARG A 184 1.49 0.53 -0.71
C ARG A 184 1.85 1.34 0.55
N PRO A 185 2.53 0.75 1.54
CA PRO A 185 2.96 1.50 2.71
C PRO A 185 3.85 2.69 2.36
N HIS A 186 3.53 3.87 2.90
CA HIS A 186 4.34 5.09 2.78
C HIS A 186 5.49 5.09 3.80
N VAL A 187 6.38 4.12 3.65
CA VAL A 187 7.62 3.98 4.41
C VAL A 187 8.79 3.93 3.44
N ASP A 188 9.90 4.57 3.76
CA ASP A 188 11.06 4.76 2.87
C ASP A 188 11.56 3.44 2.25
N VAL A 189 11.51 2.36 3.04
CA VAL A 189 11.94 1.01 2.64
C VAL A 189 11.05 0.42 1.54
N PHE A 190 9.77 0.79 1.50
CA PHE A 190 8.86 0.42 0.42
C PHE A 190 9.01 1.33 -0.80
N GLN A 191 9.67 2.48 -0.67
CA GLN A 191 9.83 3.47 -1.73
C GLN A 191 11.15 3.33 -2.52
N GLN A 192 12.16 2.66 -1.96
CA GLN A 192 13.40 2.37 -2.67
C GLN A 192 13.21 1.27 -3.74
N GLU A 193 14.01 1.35 -4.80
CA GLU A 193 14.02 0.36 -5.90
C GLU A 193 14.90 -0.86 -5.60
N LEU A 194 15.69 -0.82 -4.52
CA LEU A 194 16.63 -1.88 -4.17
C LEU A 194 15.90 -3.03 -3.49
N CYS A 195 16.14 -4.24 -4.00
CA CYS A 195 15.67 -5.46 -3.36
C CYS A 195 16.34 -5.64 -1.99
N MET A 196 15.56 -6.07 -1.01
CA MET A 196 16.10 -6.44 0.28
C MET A 196 16.97 -7.70 0.18
N PRO A 197 18.12 -7.69 0.85
CA PRO A 197 19.04 -8.81 0.82
C PRO A 197 18.43 -10.06 1.44
N SER A 198 18.91 -11.21 0.97
CA SER A 198 18.60 -12.50 1.57
C SER A 198 19.04 -12.57 3.04
N HIS A 199 18.45 -13.49 3.81
CA HIS A 199 18.71 -13.73 5.25
C HIS A 199 18.32 -12.59 6.20
N VAL A 200 17.70 -11.52 5.72
CA VAL A 200 17.16 -10.45 6.56
C VAL A 200 15.68 -10.66 6.83
N ASN A 201 15.32 -10.86 8.10
CA ASN A 201 13.93 -10.93 8.53
C ASN A 201 13.31 -9.53 8.48
N MET A 202 12.08 -9.44 8.00
CA MET A 202 11.28 -8.21 8.02
C MET A 202 10.02 -8.41 8.85
N ARG A 203 9.73 -7.44 9.71
CA ARG A 203 8.43 -7.34 10.39
C ARG A 203 7.76 -6.02 10.03
N LEU A 204 6.51 -6.08 9.59
CA LEU A 204 5.69 -4.91 9.29
C LEU A 204 4.63 -4.76 10.36
N PHE A 205 4.58 -3.61 11.01
CA PHE A 205 3.60 -3.24 12.03
C PHE A 205 2.66 -2.18 11.48
N LEU A 206 1.36 -2.45 11.50
CA LEU A 206 0.31 -1.51 11.14
C LEU A 206 -0.49 -1.15 12.39
N TYR A 207 -0.41 0.10 12.82
CA TYR A 207 -1.15 0.59 13.98
C TYR A 207 -2.46 1.23 13.51
N PRO A 208 -3.64 0.73 13.91
CA PRO A 208 -4.91 1.26 13.45
C PRO A 208 -5.15 2.70 13.93
N ALA A 209 -5.71 3.53 13.07
CA ALA A 209 -6.15 4.89 13.39
C ALA A 209 -7.47 4.89 14.17
N ARG A 210 -7.79 6.03 14.78
CA ARG A 210 -9.09 6.23 15.44
C ARG A 210 -10.20 6.37 14.41
N ASP A 211 -11.35 5.77 14.69
CA ASP A 211 -12.52 5.82 13.81
C ASP A 211 -12.96 7.28 13.51
N GLU A 212 -12.79 8.21 14.45
CA GLU A 212 -13.11 9.64 14.26
C GLU A 212 -12.27 10.32 13.17
N PHE A 213 -11.04 9.83 12.96
CA PHE A 213 -10.17 10.32 11.90
C PHE A 213 -10.55 9.73 10.54
N VAL A 214 -10.81 8.42 10.51
CA VAL A 214 -11.03 7.65 9.28
C VAL A 214 -12.43 7.85 8.72
N LEU A 215 -13.46 8.04 9.55
CA LEU A 215 -14.85 8.13 9.13
C LEU A 215 -15.34 9.58 9.11
N LYS A 216 -16.20 9.89 8.15
CA LYS A 216 -16.90 11.16 8.00
C LYS A 216 -18.39 10.87 7.88
N ALA A 217 -19.20 11.41 8.78
CA ALA A 217 -20.63 11.22 8.79
C ALA A 217 -21.33 12.55 9.07
N ALA A 218 -22.53 12.72 8.53
CA ALA A 218 -23.38 13.88 8.79
C ALA A 218 -23.84 13.93 10.27
N ALA A 219 -24.14 12.76 10.85
CA ALA A 219 -24.56 12.65 12.24
C ALA A 219 -23.34 12.62 13.18
N ALA A 220 -22.99 13.78 13.74
CA ALA A 220 -21.85 13.92 14.67
C ALA A 220 -21.97 13.07 15.95
N ASP A 221 -23.19 12.68 16.33
CA ASP A 221 -23.47 11.99 17.60
C ASP A 221 -23.41 10.45 17.51
N VAL A 222 -23.25 9.89 16.31
CA VAL A 222 -23.21 8.43 16.11
C VAL A 222 -21.78 7.96 15.90
N ALA A 223 -21.26 7.19 16.87
CA ALA A 223 -19.92 6.60 16.80
C ALA A 223 -19.88 5.38 15.87
N PHE A 224 -19.83 5.62 14.55
CA PHE A 224 -19.55 4.57 13.57
C PHE A 224 -18.17 3.97 13.81
N ARG A 225 -18.02 2.69 13.47
CA ARG A 225 -16.78 1.94 13.66
C ARG A 225 -16.34 1.29 12.37
N LEU A 226 -15.05 1.37 12.08
CA LEU A 226 -14.45 0.62 10.99
C LEU A 226 -13.91 -0.72 11.53
N GLU A 227 -14.19 -1.80 10.81
CA GLU A 227 -13.68 -3.13 11.13
C GLU A 227 -12.88 -3.67 9.94
N ILE A 228 -11.60 -3.98 10.18
CA ILE A 228 -10.74 -4.70 9.23
C ILE A 228 -11.03 -6.20 9.42
N THR A 229 -11.52 -6.85 8.37
CA THR A 229 -11.91 -8.26 8.37
C THR A 229 -10.76 -9.16 7.96
N GLU A 230 -10.04 -8.77 6.91
CA GLU A 230 -8.91 -9.53 6.36
C GLU A 230 -7.75 -8.60 6.04
N ALA A 231 -6.53 -9.10 6.27
CA ALA A 231 -5.30 -8.41 5.91
C ALA A 231 -4.30 -9.44 5.37
N THR A 232 -3.61 -9.13 4.27
CA THR A 232 -2.60 -10.00 3.65
C THR A 232 -1.50 -9.14 3.07
N LEU A 233 -0.26 -9.38 3.48
CA LEU A 233 0.91 -8.75 2.87
C LEU A 233 1.34 -9.60 1.68
N VAL A 234 1.42 -8.98 0.50
CA VAL A 234 1.87 -9.62 -0.73
C VAL A 234 3.25 -9.07 -1.06
N VAL A 235 4.26 -9.93 -0.96
CA VAL A 235 5.65 -9.59 -1.20
C VAL A 235 6.10 -10.15 -2.54
N GLU A 236 6.68 -9.30 -3.38
CA GLU A 236 7.36 -9.76 -4.59
C GLU A 236 8.76 -10.27 -4.24
N THR A 237 9.07 -11.48 -4.68
CA THR A 237 10.32 -12.17 -4.34
C THR A 237 11.03 -12.61 -5.61
N CYS A 238 12.29 -12.23 -5.70
CA CYS A 238 13.23 -12.65 -6.72
C CYS A 238 14.09 -13.80 -6.16
N GLU A 239 14.02 -14.95 -6.82
CA GLU A 239 14.93 -16.06 -6.57
C GLU A 239 16.22 -15.83 -7.35
N VAL A 240 17.36 -15.83 -6.65
CA VAL A 240 18.66 -15.58 -7.25
C VAL A 240 19.50 -16.86 -7.36
N THR A 241 20.50 -16.83 -8.25
CA THR A 241 21.47 -17.91 -8.38
C THR A 241 22.39 -17.99 -7.15
N ALA A 242 22.91 -19.19 -6.87
CA ALA A 242 23.82 -19.44 -5.74
C ALA A 242 25.11 -18.59 -5.78
N GLU A 243 25.57 -18.22 -6.98
CA GLU A 243 26.75 -17.36 -7.17
C GLU A 243 26.55 -15.95 -6.59
N MET A 244 25.34 -15.40 -6.69
CA MET A 244 25.02 -14.08 -6.13
C MET A 244 24.95 -14.10 -4.62
N GLU A 245 24.39 -15.16 -4.06
CA GLU A 245 24.33 -15.31 -2.60
C GLU A 245 25.74 -15.45 -2.00
N GLY A 246 26.62 -16.21 -2.66
CA GLY A 246 28.02 -16.34 -2.24
C GLY A 246 28.77 -15.00 -2.22
N ALA A 247 28.44 -14.08 -3.13
CA ALA A 247 29.02 -12.73 -3.14
C ALA A 247 28.53 -11.87 -1.97
N GLN A 248 27.29 -12.07 -1.48
CA GLN A 248 26.76 -11.36 -0.32
C GLN A 248 27.42 -11.84 0.99
N MET A 249 27.67 -13.15 1.14
CA MET A 249 28.28 -13.74 2.34
C MET A 249 29.78 -13.41 2.52
N ALA A 250 30.42 -12.87 1.48
CA ALA A 250 31.84 -12.50 1.49
C ALA A 250 32.10 -11.05 1.94
N LEU A 251 31.03 -10.27 2.19
CA LEU A 251 31.05 -8.90 2.74
C LEU A 251 30.78 -8.92 4.25
#